data_AF-A0A7Y5LI04-F1
#
_entry.id   AF-A0A7Y5LI04-F1
#
_cell.length_a   1.000
_cell.length_b   1.000
_cell.length_c   1.000
_cell.angle_alpha   90.00
_cell.angle_beta   90.00
_cell.angle_gamma   90.00
#
_symmetry.space_group_name_H-M   'P 1'
#
loop_
_entity.id
_entity.type
_entity.pdbx_description
1 polymer ?
#
loop_
_entity_poly.entity_id
_entity_poly.type
_entity_poly.pdbx_seq_one_letter_code
_entity_poly.pdbx_strand_id
1 'polypeptide(L)'
;MRLSDAFLSLGEEPFGALLRSISIGKLKTYQMYEGLKVRLHLNKLNAETIRKATPRLWTRLNEHDEEFAQDLAQAILVSHIGMISAVLDFLGIPNEEGFFAKDVDATPYLTEGWQERVYEKFKDDFPRPLLLFYVNHLAWELARESDIFAPAA
;
A
#
# COMPACT_ATOMS: atom_id res chain seq x y z
N MET A 1 -1.34 -12.74 -7.43
CA MET A 1 -0.25 -11.77 -7.62
C MET A 1 0.79 -11.89 -6.51
N ARG A 2 2.01 -11.40 -6.72
CA ARG A 2 2.97 -11.08 -5.64
C ARG A 2 2.67 -9.70 -5.09
N LEU A 3 3.17 -9.37 -3.90
CA LEU A 3 2.97 -8.02 -3.36
C LEU A 3 3.72 -6.97 -4.20
N SER A 4 4.89 -7.32 -4.74
CA SER A 4 5.61 -6.46 -5.68
C SER A 4 4.74 -6.01 -6.86
N ASP A 5 3.84 -6.87 -7.34
CA ASP A 5 3.02 -6.61 -8.52
C ASP A 5 2.02 -5.46 -8.28
N ALA A 6 1.57 -5.27 -7.04
CA ALA A 6 0.72 -4.14 -6.64
C ALA A 6 1.45 -2.78 -6.76
N PHE A 7 2.77 -2.77 -6.60
CA PHE A 7 3.59 -1.59 -6.88
C PHE A 7 3.90 -1.45 -8.37
N LEU A 8 4.30 -2.56 -9.00
CA LEU A 8 4.78 -2.56 -10.38
C LEU A 8 3.67 -2.15 -11.37
N SER A 9 2.43 -2.53 -11.10
CA SER A 9 1.27 -2.18 -11.92
C SER A 9 0.98 -0.68 -12.00
N LEU A 10 1.47 0.10 -11.03
CA LEU A 10 1.30 1.56 -11.01
C LEU A 10 2.30 2.27 -11.92
N GLY A 11 3.45 1.64 -12.19
CA GLY A 11 4.59 2.26 -12.86
C GLY A 11 5.51 3.06 -11.92
N GLU A 12 6.71 3.37 -12.42
CA GLU A 12 7.80 3.94 -11.61
C GLU A 12 7.50 5.36 -11.11
N GLU A 13 6.89 6.20 -11.94
CA GLU A 13 6.57 7.58 -11.55
C GLU A 13 5.53 7.63 -10.41
N PRO A 14 4.38 6.93 -10.50
CA PRO A 14 3.44 6.81 -9.39
C PRO A 14 4.05 6.15 -8.14
N PHE A 15 4.92 5.16 -8.30
CA PHE A 15 5.68 4.58 -7.19
C PHE A 15 6.53 5.64 -6.47
N GLY A 16 7.24 6.49 -7.20
CA GLY A 16 7.98 7.61 -6.63
C GLY A 16 7.09 8.58 -5.84
N ALA A 17 5.83 8.78 -6.28
CA ALA A 17 4.86 9.59 -5.55
C ALA A 17 4.41 8.92 -4.24
N LEU A 18 4.17 7.59 -4.25
CA LEU A 18 3.88 6.83 -3.03
C LEU A 18 4.99 6.97 -1.99
N LEU A 19 6.25 6.80 -2.40
CA LEU A 19 7.39 6.97 -1.50
C LEU A 19 7.45 8.35 -0.83
N ARG A 20 7.11 9.41 -1.58
CA ARG A 20 7.10 10.79 -1.06
C ARG A 20 5.93 11.07 -0.11
N SER A 21 4.88 10.28 -0.17
CA SER A 21 3.70 10.41 0.70
C SER A 21 3.89 9.77 2.09
N ILE A 22 5.00 9.06 2.31
CA ILE A 22 5.33 8.43 3.59
C ILE A 22 5.48 9.51 4.68
N SER A 23 4.69 9.36 5.76
CA SER A 23 4.65 10.31 6.87
C SER A 23 5.66 9.93 7.94
N ILE A 24 6.69 10.75 8.10
CA ILE A 24 7.71 10.58 9.15
C ILE A 24 7.08 10.56 10.55
N GLY A 25 6.03 11.36 10.78
CA GLY A 25 5.30 11.37 12.04
C GLY A 25 4.64 10.02 12.33
N LYS A 26 3.90 9.48 11.36
CA LYS A 26 3.25 8.17 11.48
C LYS A 26 4.27 7.04 11.65
N LEU A 27 5.37 7.05 10.89
CA LEU A 27 6.44 6.06 11.07
C LEU A 27 7.02 6.08 12.48
N LYS A 28 7.12 7.24 13.14
CA LYS A 28 7.58 7.32 14.54
C LYS A 28 6.52 6.82 15.50
N THR A 29 5.25 7.19 15.31
CA THR A 29 4.12 6.70 16.12
C THR A 29 4.06 5.17 16.12
N TYR A 30 4.24 4.55 14.95
CA TYR A 30 4.23 3.09 14.80
C TYR A 30 5.62 2.44 14.92
N GLN A 31 6.64 3.17 15.39
CA GLN A 31 8.01 2.64 15.61
C GLN A 31 8.70 2.03 14.37
N MET A 32 8.26 2.41 13.16
CA MET A 32 8.77 1.91 11.88
C MET A 32 9.93 2.75 11.29
N TYR A 33 10.18 3.94 11.84
CA TYR A 33 11.13 4.90 11.26
C TYR A 33 12.55 4.31 11.06
N GLU A 34 13.11 3.68 12.10
CA GLU A 34 14.47 3.13 12.05
C GLU A 34 14.54 1.88 11.18
N GLY A 35 13.54 1.00 11.27
CA GLY A 35 13.45 -0.20 10.43
C GLY A 35 13.40 0.16 8.94
N LEU A 36 12.51 1.07 8.54
CA LEU A 36 12.41 1.50 7.15
C LEU A 36 13.71 2.17 6.68
N LYS A 37 14.34 3.00 7.52
CA LYS A 37 15.62 3.64 7.18
C LYS A 37 16.70 2.61 6.84
N VAL A 38 16.81 1.54 7.64
CA VAL A 38 17.72 0.41 7.39
C VAL A 38 17.35 -0.33 6.12
N ARG A 39 16.07 -0.68 5.94
CA ARG A 39 15.58 -1.40 4.75
C ARG A 39 15.81 -0.64 3.45
N LEU A 40 15.71 0.68 3.47
CA LEU A 40 15.98 1.55 2.33
C LEU A 40 17.47 1.84 2.13
N HIS A 41 18.35 1.38 3.04
CA HIS A 41 19.77 1.72 3.08
C HIS A 41 20.01 3.23 2.99
N LEU A 42 19.35 3.98 3.88
CA LEU A 42 19.42 5.43 3.96
C LEU A 42 19.97 5.87 5.31
N ASN A 43 20.72 6.98 5.35
CA ASN A 43 21.16 7.57 6.61
C ASN A 43 20.08 8.47 7.25
N LYS A 44 19.09 8.89 6.46
CA LYS A 44 17.97 9.74 6.89
C LYS A 44 16.78 9.53 5.95
N LEU A 45 15.57 9.51 6.50
CA LEU A 45 14.33 9.55 5.73
C LEU A 45 13.88 11.00 5.56
N ASN A 46 14.00 11.53 4.35
CA ASN A 46 13.46 12.82 3.92
C ASN A 46 13.16 12.79 2.42
N ALA A 47 12.48 13.82 1.90
CA ALA A 47 12.07 13.87 0.49
C ALA A 47 13.25 13.75 -0.50
N GLU A 48 14.40 14.33 -0.19
CA GLU A 48 15.58 14.30 -1.07
C GLU A 48 16.23 12.92 -1.11
N THR A 49 16.48 12.31 0.05
CA THR A 49 17.12 10.99 0.14
C THR A 49 16.23 9.89 -0.43
N ILE A 50 14.92 9.99 -0.19
CA ILE A 50 13.93 9.08 -0.77
C ILE A 50 13.93 9.22 -2.30
N ARG A 51 13.83 10.44 -2.84
CA ARG A 51 13.84 10.68 -4.29
C ARG A 51 15.09 10.13 -4.98
N LYS A 52 16.28 10.32 -4.37
CA LYS A 52 17.54 9.79 -4.91
C LYS A 52 17.58 8.26 -4.89
N ALA A 53 16.93 7.62 -3.92
CA ALA A 53 16.88 6.18 -3.82
C ALA A 53 15.80 5.53 -4.70
N THR A 54 14.76 6.27 -5.12
CA THR A 54 13.62 5.74 -5.88
C THR A 54 14.00 4.77 -7.00
N PRO A 55 14.95 5.08 -7.91
CA PRO A 55 15.29 4.16 -9.00
C PRO A 55 15.83 2.82 -8.49
N ARG A 56 16.70 2.83 -7.47
CA ARG A 56 17.23 1.61 -6.85
C ARG A 56 16.14 0.78 -6.17
N LEU A 57 15.23 1.46 -5.47
CA LEU A 57 14.11 0.79 -4.79
C LEU A 57 13.15 0.17 -5.80
N TRP A 58 12.94 0.83 -6.95
CA TRP A 58 12.17 0.29 -8.06
C TRP A 58 12.82 -0.96 -8.65
N THR A 59 14.15 -0.99 -8.83
CA THR A 59 14.88 -2.18 -9.26
C THR A 59 14.61 -3.37 -8.33
N ARG A 60 14.66 -3.18 -7.00
CA ARG A 60 14.38 -4.24 -6.03
C ARG A 60 12.96 -4.81 -6.14
N LEU A 61 11.97 -3.96 -6.42
CA LEU A 61 10.60 -4.42 -6.66
C LEU A 61 10.50 -5.25 -7.95
N ASN A 62 11.23 -4.86 -9.02
CA ASN A 62 11.30 -5.65 -10.26
C ASN A 62 12.03 -6.99 -10.07
N GLU A 63 12.98 -7.05 -9.13
CA GLU A 63 13.63 -8.30 -8.72
C GLU A 63 12.73 -9.16 -7.81
N HIS A 64 11.51 -8.70 -7.50
CA HIS A 64 10.56 -9.37 -6.63
C HIS A 64 11.13 -9.66 -5.23
N ASP A 65 11.87 -8.71 -4.67
CA ASP A 65 12.28 -8.72 -3.27
C ASP A 65 11.04 -8.56 -2.36
N GLU A 66 10.39 -9.69 -2.03
CA GLU A 66 9.10 -9.69 -1.32
C GLU A 66 9.22 -9.21 0.13
N GLU A 67 10.33 -9.49 0.82
CA GLU A 67 10.56 -8.96 2.17
C GLU A 67 10.61 -7.43 2.13
N PHE A 68 11.30 -6.88 1.14
CA PHE A 68 11.32 -5.45 0.91
C PHE A 68 9.94 -4.88 0.56
N ALA A 69 9.20 -5.55 -0.31
CA ALA A 69 7.86 -5.13 -0.70
C ALA A 69 6.92 -5.05 0.51
N GLN A 70 6.98 -6.03 1.42
CA GLN A 70 6.19 -6.05 2.65
C GLN A 70 6.54 -4.91 3.60
N ASP A 71 7.83 -4.73 3.91
CA ASP A 71 8.28 -3.65 4.80
C ASP A 71 7.93 -2.26 4.23
N LEU A 72 8.02 -2.11 2.91
CA LEU A 72 7.66 -0.88 2.23
C LEU A 72 6.14 -0.64 2.21
N ALA A 73 5.36 -1.68 1.95
CA ALA A 73 3.90 -1.62 1.96
C ALA A 73 3.41 -1.15 3.33
N GLN A 74 3.87 -1.79 4.41
CA GLN A 74 3.50 -1.38 5.77
C GLN A 74 3.80 0.10 6.02
N ALA A 75 4.97 0.59 5.63
CA ALA A 75 5.36 1.99 5.83
C ALA A 75 4.45 2.98 5.09
N ILE A 76 4.05 2.65 3.86
CA ILE A 76 3.09 3.44 3.08
C ILE A 76 1.71 3.37 3.72
N LEU A 77 1.24 2.17 4.08
CA LEU A 77 -0.09 1.93 4.63
C LEU A 77 -0.30 2.67 5.96
N VAL A 78 0.63 2.56 6.92
CA VAL A 78 0.50 3.29 8.20
C VAL A 78 0.55 4.81 8.03
N SER A 79 1.19 5.29 6.96
CA SER A 79 1.21 6.72 6.61
C SER A 79 -0.16 7.22 6.13
N HIS A 80 -1.01 6.31 5.65
CA HIS A 80 -2.33 6.58 5.08
C HIS A 80 -3.46 5.82 5.80
N ILE A 81 -3.27 5.56 7.09
CA ILE A 81 -4.18 4.72 7.89
C ILE A 81 -5.65 5.21 7.86
N GLY A 82 -5.89 6.52 7.71
CA GLY A 82 -7.25 7.06 7.58
C GLY A 82 -7.99 6.59 6.32
N MET A 83 -7.28 6.45 5.18
CA MET A 83 -7.85 5.86 3.96
C MET A 83 -8.17 4.38 4.18
N ILE A 84 -7.25 3.66 4.83
CA ILE A 84 -7.41 2.23 5.11
C ILE A 84 -8.66 2.01 5.95
N SER A 85 -8.83 2.75 7.06
CA SER A 85 -10.05 2.70 7.86
C SER A 85 -11.30 2.98 7.03
N ALA A 86 -11.30 4.05 6.23
CA ALA A 86 -12.46 4.41 5.41
C ALA A 86 -12.87 3.31 4.42
N VAL A 87 -11.90 2.66 3.77
CA VAL A 87 -12.17 1.57 2.83
C VAL A 87 -12.63 0.30 3.55
N LEU A 88 -12.00 -0.07 4.67
CA LEU A 88 -12.43 -1.22 5.46
C LEU A 88 -13.85 -1.03 6.01
N ASP A 89 -14.17 0.16 6.51
CA ASP A 89 -15.50 0.52 6.99
C ASP A 89 -16.54 0.46 5.86
N PHE A 90 -16.18 0.93 4.66
CA PHE A 90 -17.05 0.84 3.49
C PHE A 90 -17.32 -0.62 3.07
N LEU A 91 -16.32 -1.49 3.15
CA LEU A 91 -16.47 -2.92 2.88
C LEU A 91 -17.14 -3.68 4.04
N GLY A 92 -17.26 -3.06 5.22
CA GLY A 92 -17.78 -3.68 6.42
C GLY A 92 -16.81 -4.66 7.09
N ILE A 93 -15.52 -4.61 6.74
CA ILE A 93 -14.49 -5.49 7.32
C ILE A 93 -14.19 -5.02 8.75
N PRO A 94 -14.32 -5.90 9.77
CA PRO A 94 -14.00 -5.55 11.14
C PRO A 94 -12.56 -5.08 11.29
N ASN A 95 -12.39 -3.85 11.80
CA ASN A 95 -11.09 -3.24 11.97
C ASN A 95 -11.09 -2.32 13.21
N GLU A 96 -9.90 -2.11 13.77
CA GLU A 96 -9.62 -1.14 14.82
C GLU A 96 -8.64 -0.10 14.25
N GLU A 97 -9.15 1.09 13.94
CA GLU A 97 -8.35 2.19 13.36
C GLU A 97 -7.56 1.77 12.11
N GLY A 98 -8.16 0.98 11.23
CA GLY A 98 -7.53 0.52 9.98
C GLY A 98 -6.69 -0.76 10.12
N PHE A 99 -6.61 -1.35 11.32
CA PHE A 99 -5.97 -2.65 11.54
C PHE A 99 -7.03 -3.75 11.68
N PHE A 100 -6.94 -4.82 10.90
CA PHE A 100 -7.79 -6.00 11.06
C PHE A 100 -7.01 -7.16 11.68
N ALA A 101 -7.72 -8.13 12.26
CA ALA A 101 -7.13 -9.32 12.85
C ALA A 101 -6.41 -10.17 11.78
N LYS A 102 -5.28 -10.78 12.13
CA LYS A 102 -4.46 -11.59 11.20
C LYS A 102 -5.22 -12.76 10.57
N ASP A 103 -6.26 -13.23 11.25
CA ASP A 103 -7.10 -14.37 10.89
C ASP A 103 -8.52 -13.95 10.52
N VAL A 104 -8.74 -12.68 10.16
CA VAL A 104 -10.05 -12.22 9.67
C VAL A 104 -10.45 -13.00 8.42
N ASP A 105 -11.63 -13.63 8.45
CA ASP A 105 -12.24 -14.17 7.25
C ASP A 105 -12.90 -13.03 6.47
N ALA A 106 -12.23 -12.59 5.41
CA ALA A 106 -12.67 -11.49 4.56
C ALA A 106 -13.67 -11.92 3.47
N THR A 107 -13.83 -13.22 3.25
CA THR A 107 -14.68 -13.81 2.21
C THR A 107 -16.10 -13.23 2.16
N PRO A 108 -16.82 -13.02 3.29
CA PRO A 108 -18.18 -12.49 3.23
C PRO A 108 -18.25 -11.00 2.87
N TYR A 109 -17.15 -10.25 2.96
CA TYR A 109 -17.10 -8.80 2.73
C TYR A 109 -16.61 -8.46 1.31
N LEU A 110 -15.66 -9.25 0.78
CA LEU A 110 -15.08 -9.07 -0.55
C LEU A 110 -15.95 -9.71 -1.64
N THR A 111 -17.18 -9.23 -1.78
CA THR A 111 -18.13 -9.73 -2.78
C THR A 111 -17.72 -9.37 -4.22
N GLU A 112 -18.37 -9.97 -5.21
CA GLU A 112 -18.14 -9.65 -6.63
C GLU A 112 -18.11 -8.13 -6.90
N GLY A 113 -17.11 -7.69 -7.66
CA GLY A 113 -16.91 -6.28 -8.04
C GLY A 113 -16.47 -5.33 -6.90
N TRP A 114 -16.06 -5.84 -5.74
CA TRP A 114 -15.70 -5.00 -4.60
C TRP A 114 -14.60 -3.97 -4.91
N GLN A 115 -13.59 -4.34 -5.71
CA GLN A 115 -12.47 -3.47 -6.09
C GLN A 115 -12.96 -2.23 -6.85
N GLU A 116 -13.86 -2.44 -7.83
CA GLU A 116 -14.47 -1.36 -8.62
C GLU A 116 -15.33 -0.46 -7.73
N ARG A 117 -16.15 -1.04 -6.83
CA ARG A 117 -16.98 -0.25 -5.90
C ARG A 117 -16.15 0.61 -4.96
N VAL A 118 -15.03 0.08 -4.45
CA VAL A 118 -14.09 0.84 -3.62
C VAL A 118 -13.45 1.96 -4.44
N TYR A 119 -12.97 1.65 -5.65
CA TYR A 119 -12.36 2.64 -6.53
C TYR A 119 -13.32 3.79 -6.83
N GLU A 120 -14.52 3.49 -7.32
CA GLU A 120 -15.53 4.49 -7.65
C GLU A 120 -15.96 5.34 -6.46
N LYS A 121 -16.03 4.73 -5.27
CA LYS A 121 -16.41 5.44 -4.04
C LYS A 121 -15.38 6.49 -3.61
N PHE A 122 -14.09 6.21 -3.81
CA PHE A 122 -13.00 6.94 -3.17
C PHE A 122 -12.03 7.63 -4.12
N LYS A 123 -12.17 7.47 -5.44
CA LYS A 123 -11.26 8.04 -6.46
C LYS A 123 -11.10 9.56 -6.40
N ASP A 124 -12.10 10.27 -5.89
CA ASP A 124 -12.08 11.73 -5.74
C ASP A 124 -11.61 12.18 -4.35
N ASP A 125 -11.58 11.26 -3.37
CA ASP A 125 -11.17 11.54 -1.98
C ASP A 125 -9.68 11.29 -1.75
N PHE A 126 -9.08 10.34 -2.48
CA PHE A 126 -7.70 9.92 -2.30
C PHE A 126 -6.89 9.90 -3.61
N PRO A 127 -5.56 10.12 -3.55
CA PRO A 127 -4.72 10.02 -4.73
C PRO A 127 -4.84 8.66 -5.42
N ARG A 128 -5.14 8.68 -6.72
CA ARG A 128 -5.35 7.46 -7.53
C ARG A 128 -4.28 6.38 -7.33
N PRO A 129 -2.96 6.67 -7.35
CA PRO A 129 -1.95 5.64 -7.13
C PRO A 129 -2.02 4.97 -5.76
N LEU A 130 -2.40 5.73 -4.73
CA LEU A 130 -2.51 5.22 -3.36
C LEU A 130 -3.75 4.33 -3.21
N LEU A 131 -4.87 4.74 -3.79
CA LEU A 131 -6.10 3.93 -3.78
C LEU A 131 -5.91 2.61 -4.53
N LEU A 132 -5.35 2.67 -5.74
CA LEU A 132 -5.07 1.46 -6.54
C LEU A 132 -4.05 0.53 -5.86
N PHE A 133 -3.01 1.11 -5.24
CA PHE A 133 -2.07 0.34 -4.44
C PHE A 133 -2.79 -0.41 -3.32
N TYR A 134 -3.63 0.29 -2.55
CA TYR A 134 -4.31 -0.31 -1.40
C TYR A 134 -5.34 -1.38 -1.80
N VAL A 135 -6.12 -1.13 -2.85
CA VAL A 135 -7.08 -2.12 -3.37
C VAL A 135 -6.36 -3.41 -3.79
N ASN A 136 -5.26 -3.30 -4.54
CA ASN A 136 -4.48 -4.47 -4.94
C ASN A 136 -3.76 -5.14 -3.76
N HIS A 137 -3.24 -4.37 -2.81
CA HIS A 137 -2.68 -4.90 -1.57
C HIS A 137 -3.73 -5.70 -0.77
N LEU A 138 -4.95 -5.16 -0.63
CA LEU A 138 -6.03 -5.83 0.10
C LEU A 138 -6.47 -7.13 -0.60
N ALA A 139 -6.50 -7.13 -1.93
CA ALA A 139 -6.76 -8.33 -2.73
C ALA A 139 -5.67 -9.41 -2.54
N TRP A 140 -4.40 -9.01 -2.48
CA TRP A 140 -3.29 -9.90 -2.18
C TRP A 140 -3.36 -10.48 -0.76
N GLU A 141 -3.61 -9.63 0.24
CA GLU A 141 -3.58 -10.00 1.67
C GLU A 141 -4.78 -10.89 2.06
N LEU A 142 -5.99 -10.52 1.62
CA LEU A 142 -7.23 -11.11 2.12
C LEU A 142 -7.94 -12.03 1.13
N ALA A 143 -7.93 -11.71 -0.17
CA ALA A 143 -8.61 -12.50 -1.19
C ALA A 143 -7.68 -13.52 -1.88
N ARG A 144 -6.36 -13.37 -1.70
CA ARG A 144 -5.32 -14.14 -2.41
C ARG A 144 -5.55 -14.17 -3.93
N GLU A 145 -6.10 -13.08 -4.47
CA GLU A 145 -6.43 -12.96 -5.88
C GLU A 145 -5.16 -13.02 -6.75
N SER A 146 -5.27 -13.66 -7.91
CA SER A 146 -4.17 -13.77 -8.85
C SER A 146 -3.93 -12.48 -9.63
N ASP A 147 -4.99 -11.71 -9.89
CA ASP A 147 -5.04 -10.70 -10.95
C ASP A 147 -5.02 -9.28 -10.40
N ILE A 148 -4.25 -8.41 -11.05
CA ILE A 148 -4.18 -7.00 -10.68
C ILE A 148 -5.46 -6.29 -11.13
N PHE A 149 -6.09 -5.59 -10.20
CA PHE A 149 -7.18 -4.68 -10.49
C PHE A 149 -6.67 -3.43 -11.23
N ALA A 150 -7.29 -3.17 -12.37
CA ALA A 150 -7.22 -1.90 -13.09
C ALA A 150 -8.66 -1.44 -13.38
N PRO A 151 -9.05 -0.22 -12.99
CA PRO A 151 -10.40 0.29 -13.21
C PRO A 151 -10.67 0.43 -14.71
N ALA A 152 -11.94 0.26 -15.11
CA ALA A 152 -12.35 0.48 -16.49
C ALA A 152 -12.04 1.93 -16.93
N ALA A 153 -11.62 2.09 -18.19
CA ALA A 153 -11.27 3.38 -18.78
C ALA A 153 -12.50 4.24 -19.12
#